data_AF-A0A7G2K080-F1
#
_entry.id   AF-A0A7G2K080-F1
#
_cell.length_a   1.000
_cell.length_b   1.000
_cell.length_c   1.000
_cell.angle_alpha   90.00
_cell.angle_beta   90.00
_cell.angle_gamma   90.00
#
_symmetry.space_group_name_H-M   'P 1'
#
loop_
_entity.id
_entity.type
_entity.pdbx_description
1 polymer ?
#
loop_
_entity_poly.entity_id
_entity_poly.type
_entity_poly.pdbx_seq_one_letter_code
_entity_poly.pdbx_strand_id
1 'polypeptide(L)'
;MIKNKIQQGKRRPKGNLVPQALCFYENLPQACKLRSLRISRIAVQPNWQKKGIGQNLMKFMENSEVDFLSVSFGYTDELAKFWQKCGFILVHLGEHQEASSGCYSAIALKGISKEGLALVDTAYNQFQRNISLSFHPFAINFEQNQLDWLLDEFDWLSLKNFANFTALYYKYICFL
;
A
#
# COMPACT_ATOMS: atom_id res chain seq x y z
N MET A 1 -1.31 12.35 18.99
CA MET A 1 -2.48 11.69 19.62
C MET A 1 -3.31 10.81 18.69
N ILE A 2 -3.70 11.24 17.49
CA ILE A 2 -4.56 10.42 16.61
C ILE A 2 -3.79 9.26 15.93
N LYS A 3 -2.55 9.50 15.49
CA LYS A 3 -1.69 8.51 14.79
C LYS A 3 -1.48 7.23 15.61
N ASN A 4 -1.06 7.36 16.86
CA ASN A 4 -0.87 6.22 17.76
C ASN A 4 -2.19 5.45 17.99
N LYS A 5 -3.35 6.13 17.99
CA LYS A 5 -4.65 5.46 18.13
C LYS A 5 -5.08 4.72 16.86
N ILE A 6 -4.68 5.19 15.67
CA ILE A 6 -4.93 4.47 14.40
C ILE A 6 -4.02 3.25 14.30
N GLN A 7 -2.72 3.42 14.59
CA GLN A 7 -1.75 2.34 14.60
C GLN A 7 -2.14 1.22 15.59
N GLN A 8 -2.69 1.59 16.75
CA GLN A 8 -3.18 0.63 17.76
C GLN A 8 -4.58 0.04 17.45
N GLY A 9 -5.18 0.37 16.31
CA GLY A 9 -6.55 -0.06 15.96
C GLY A 9 -7.68 0.59 16.77
N LYS A 10 -7.37 1.52 17.68
CA LYS A 10 -8.34 2.16 18.60
C LYS A 10 -9.22 3.22 17.94
N ARG A 11 -8.87 3.70 16.74
CA ARG A 11 -9.66 4.67 15.96
C ARG A 11 -9.54 4.45 14.46
N ARG A 12 -10.66 4.57 13.74
CA ARG A 12 -10.73 4.61 12.27
C ARG A 12 -11.51 5.85 11.82
N PRO A 13 -10.87 7.04 11.76
CA PRO A 13 -11.54 8.28 11.36
C PRO A 13 -12.10 8.22 9.94
N LYS A 14 -13.21 8.91 9.67
CA LYS A 14 -13.75 9.02 8.29
C LYS A 14 -12.75 9.79 7.39
N GLY A 15 -12.49 9.28 6.19
CA GLY A 15 -11.54 9.86 5.21
C GLY A 15 -10.12 9.27 5.26
N ASN A 16 -9.23 9.66 4.32
CA ASN A 16 -7.81 9.25 4.28
C ASN A 16 -7.54 7.74 4.36
N LEU A 17 -8.31 6.94 3.61
CA LEU A 17 -8.26 5.47 3.67
C LEU A 17 -6.85 4.90 3.50
N VAL A 18 -6.08 5.37 2.50
CA VAL A 18 -4.74 4.83 2.23
C VAL A 18 -3.73 5.22 3.31
N PRO A 19 -3.57 6.51 3.71
CA PRO A 19 -2.70 6.86 4.83
C PRO A 19 -3.00 6.08 6.13
N GLN A 20 -4.29 5.87 6.43
CA GLN A 20 -4.69 5.07 7.59
C GLN A 20 -4.33 3.59 7.43
N ALA A 21 -4.53 3.03 6.24
CA ALA A 21 -4.16 1.66 5.93
C ALA A 21 -2.64 1.46 6.08
N LEU A 22 -1.81 2.34 5.51
CA LEU A 22 -0.36 2.28 5.65
C LEU A 22 0.10 2.42 7.11
N CYS A 23 -0.56 3.30 7.88
CA CYS A 23 -0.26 3.47 9.29
C CYS A 23 -0.61 2.22 10.13
N PHE A 24 -1.66 1.49 9.74
CA PHE A 24 -2.18 0.36 10.49
C PHE A 24 -1.56 -0.98 10.06
N TYR A 25 -1.55 -1.28 8.76
CA TYR A 25 -1.06 -2.55 8.22
C TYR A 25 0.46 -2.58 8.03
N GLU A 26 1.06 -1.45 7.66
CA GLU A 26 2.50 -1.37 7.35
C GLU A 26 3.32 -0.65 8.43
N ASN A 27 2.71 -0.26 9.55
CA ASN A 27 3.40 0.49 10.61
C ASN A 27 4.15 1.73 10.08
N LEU A 28 3.56 2.43 9.10
CA LEU A 28 4.11 3.65 8.51
C LEU A 28 3.34 4.90 8.99
N PRO A 29 3.51 5.35 10.26
CA PRO A 29 2.79 6.51 10.79
C PRO A 29 3.15 7.83 10.10
N GLN A 30 4.29 7.88 9.38
CA GLN A 30 4.69 9.01 8.54
C GLN A 30 3.69 9.25 7.40
N ALA A 31 3.00 8.23 6.88
CA ALA A 31 1.99 8.38 5.84
C ALA A 31 0.84 9.30 6.28
N CYS A 32 0.48 9.26 7.57
CA CYS A 32 -0.52 10.15 8.19
C CYS A 32 -0.02 11.57 8.48
N LYS A 33 1.25 11.89 8.20
CA LYS A 33 1.82 13.25 8.35
C LYS A 33 1.87 14.00 7.03
N LEU A 34 2.00 13.26 5.93
CA LEU A 34 2.20 13.79 4.60
C LEU A 34 0.87 14.17 3.94
N ARG A 35 0.92 15.17 3.05
CA ARG A 35 -0.20 15.58 2.19
C ARG A 35 -0.33 14.56 1.07
N SER A 36 -1.53 14.05 0.85
CA SER A 36 -1.75 13.04 -0.19
C SER A 36 -3.04 13.26 -0.95
N LEU A 37 -3.04 12.85 -2.21
CA LEU A 37 -4.26 12.70 -3.01
C LEU A 37 -4.46 11.22 -3.33
N ARG A 38 -5.69 10.76 -3.14
CA ARG A 38 -6.08 9.41 -3.54
C ARG A 38 -6.87 9.46 -4.83
N ILE A 39 -6.42 8.69 -5.83
CA ILE A 39 -7.21 8.47 -7.04
C ILE A 39 -8.40 7.61 -6.63
N SER A 40 -9.57 8.24 -6.58
CA SER A 40 -10.82 7.55 -6.21
C SER A 40 -11.36 6.74 -7.38
N ARG A 41 -11.32 7.31 -8.59
CA ARG A 41 -11.78 6.70 -9.84
C ARG A 41 -10.99 7.26 -11.02
N ILE A 42 -10.74 6.41 -11.99
CA ILE A 42 -10.27 6.77 -13.31
C ILE A 42 -11.06 5.93 -14.32
N ALA A 43 -11.50 6.55 -15.40
CA ALA A 43 -12.25 5.88 -16.45
C ALA A 43 -11.84 6.44 -17.81
N VAL A 44 -11.62 5.55 -18.76
CA VAL A 44 -11.41 5.88 -20.17
C VAL A 44 -12.44 5.09 -20.97
N GLN A 45 -13.15 5.77 -21.87
CA GLN A 45 -14.18 5.16 -22.71
C GLN A 45 -13.58 3.96 -23.48
N PRO A 46 -14.28 2.81 -23.60
CA PRO A 46 -13.70 1.56 -24.10
C PRO A 46 -12.94 1.67 -25.42
N ASN A 47 -13.46 2.42 -26.40
CA ASN A 47 -12.86 2.59 -27.73
C ASN A 47 -11.60 3.48 -27.72
N TRP A 48 -11.30 4.08 -26.57
CA TRP A 48 -10.17 4.98 -26.34
C TRP A 48 -9.18 4.45 -25.29
N GLN A 49 -9.41 3.25 -24.76
CA GLN A 49 -8.46 2.59 -23.87
C GLN A 49 -7.17 2.24 -24.61
N LYS A 50 -6.08 2.02 -23.86
CA LYS A 50 -4.76 1.65 -24.38
C LYS A 50 -4.11 2.67 -25.35
N LYS A 51 -4.71 3.86 -25.53
CA LYS A 51 -4.17 5.00 -26.30
C LYS A 51 -3.39 6.03 -25.45
N GLY A 52 -2.96 5.67 -24.24
CA GLY A 52 -2.18 6.55 -23.36
C GLY A 52 -2.97 7.65 -22.62
N ILE A 53 -4.28 7.79 -22.84
CA ILE A 53 -5.11 8.83 -22.23
C ILE A 53 -5.04 8.80 -20.69
N GLY A 54 -5.22 7.61 -20.10
CA GLY A 54 -5.15 7.45 -18.65
C GLY A 54 -3.77 7.80 -18.08
N GLN A 55 -2.69 7.47 -18.79
CA GLN A 55 -1.33 7.82 -18.39
C GLN A 55 -1.09 9.33 -18.48
N ASN A 56 -1.59 9.98 -19.53
CA ASN A 56 -1.49 11.44 -19.66
C ASN A 56 -2.27 12.17 -18.56
N LEU A 57 -3.43 11.65 -18.15
CA LEU A 57 -4.15 12.18 -17.00
C LEU A 57 -3.31 12.06 -15.72
N MET A 58 -2.62 10.94 -15.51
CA MET A 58 -1.74 10.76 -14.35
C MET A 58 -0.52 11.68 -14.38
N LYS A 59 0.06 11.96 -15.56
CA LYS A 59 1.14 12.94 -15.70
C LYS A 59 0.71 14.34 -15.23
N PHE A 60 -0.52 14.75 -15.53
CA PHE A 60 -1.02 16.04 -15.05
C PHE A 60 -1.08 16.10 -13.51
N MET A 61 -1.44 14.97 -12.87
CA MET A 61 -1.49 14.88 -11.41
C MET A 61 -0.12 14.98 -10.74
N GLU A 62 0.99 14.76 -11.46
CA GLU A 62 2.35 14.87 -10.91
C GLU A 62 2.70 16.30 -10.48
N ASN A 63 2.04 17.31 -11.08
CA ASN A 63 2.23 18.72 -10.73
C ASN A 63 1.42 19.16 -9.50
N SER A 64 0.74 18.23 -8.81
CA SER A 64 -0.04 18.55 -7.61
C SER A 64 0.88 18.90 -6.44
N GLU A 65 0.52 19.89 -5.64
CA GLU A 65 1.27 20.28 -4.42
C GLU A 65 1.02 19.32 -3.23
N VAL A 66 1.28 18.03 -3.45
CA VAL A 66 1.17 16.97 -2.45
C VAL A 66 2.48 16.19 -2.32
N ASP A 67 2.63 15.46 -1.23
CA ASP A 67 3.84 14.66 -1.01
C ASP A 67 3.79 13.35 -1.79
N PHE A 68 2.61 12.73 -1.88
CA PHE A 68 2.43 11.49 -2.64
C PHE A 68 1.00 11.32 -3.18
N LEU A 69 0.89 10.57 -4.28
CA LEU A 69 -0.37 10.07 -4.82
C LEU A 69 -0.58 8.63 -4.37
N SER A 70 -1.84 8.23 -4.21
CA SER A 70 -2.20 6.87 -3.81
C SER A 70 -3.39 6.35 -4.57
N VAL A 71 -3.45 5.03 -4.74
CA VAL A 71 -4.62 4.32 -5.25
C VAL A 71 -4.84 3.06 -4.43
N SER A 72 -6.11 2.70 -4.24
CA SER A 72 -6.54 1.41 -3.72
C SER A 72 -7.50 0.80 -4.73
N PHE A 73 -7.24 -0.44 -5.15
CA PHE A 73 -7.94 -1.09 -6.25
C PHE A 73 -8.00 -2.61 -6.06
N GLY A 74 -8.96 -3.27 -6.69
CA GLY A 74 -8.97 -4.73 -6.79
C GLY A 74 -7.85 -5.20 -7.72
N TYR A 75 -6.94 -6.00 -7.18
CA TYR A 75 -5.76 -6.47 -7.89
C TYR A 75 -6.14 -7.31 -9.11
N THR A 76 -5.66 -6.88 -10.26
CA THR A 76 -5.62 -7.64 -11.50
C THR A 76 -4.31 -7.28 -12.20
N ASP A 77 -3.73 -8.21 -12.96
CA ASP A 77 -2.45 -7.96 -13.64
C ASP A 77 -2.53 -6.77 -14.61
N GLU A 78 -3.66 -6.60 -15.30
CA GLU A 78 -3.87 -5.50 -16.23
C GLU A 78 -3.85 -4.14 -15.50
N LEU A 79 -4.57 -4.04 -14.37
CA LEU A 79 -4.64 -2.81 -13.61
C LEU A 79 -3.32 -2.51 -12.87
N ALA A 80 -2.67 -3.53 -12.32
CA ALA A 80 -1.34 -3.40 -11.71
C ALA A 80 -0.31 -2.86 -12.73
N LYS A 81 -0.28 -3.45 -13.94
CA LYS A 81 0.59 -2.97 -15.04
C LYS A 81 0.24 -1.55 -15.48
N PHE A 82 -1.03 -1.18 -15.49
CA PHE A 82 -1.45 0.20 -15.78
C PHE A 82 -0.86 1.19 -14.76
N TRP A 83 -1.02 0.91 -13.46
CA TRP A 83 -0.50 1.77 -12.40
C TRP A 83 1.03 1.83 -12.42
N GLN A 84 1.70 0.70 -12.64
CA GLN A 84 3.16 0.65 -12.80
C GLN A 84 3.64 1.52 -13.97
N LYS A 85 2.96 1.48 -15.12
CA LYS A 85 3.26 2.36 -16.26
C LYS A 85 3.03 3.83 -15.96
N CYS A 86 2.13 4.15 -15.02
CA CYS A 86 1.93 5.52 -14.52
C CYS A 86 2.96 5.92 -13.45
N GLY A 87 3.93 5.05 -13.13
CA GLY A 87 4.96 5.29 -12.12
C GLY A 87 4.50 5.06 -10.68
N PHE A 88 3.41 4.32 -10.46
CA PHE A 88 3.02 3.88 -9.12
C PHE A 88 3.72 2.58 -8.76
N ILE A 89 4.09 2.45 -7.51
CA ILE A 89 4.75 1.28 -6.92
C ILE A 89 3.74 0.59 -6.00
N LEU A 90 3.58 -0.72 -6.17
CA LEU A 90 2.73 -1.54 -5.32
C LEU A 90 3.40 -1.71 -3.95
N VAL A 91 2.68 -1.44 -2.87
CA VAL A 91 3.22 -1.45 -1.49
C VAL A 91 2.37 -2.26 -0.51
N HIS A 92 1.21 -2.75 -0.94
CA HIS A 92 0.34 -3.58 -0.10
C HIS A 92 -0.54 -4.45 -0.98
N LEU A 93 -0.73 -5.68 -0.53
CA LEU A 93 -1.66 -6.64 -1.08
C LEU A 93 -2.42 -7.27 0.09
N GLY A 94 -3.74 -7.14 0.06
CA GLY A 94 -4.62 -7.66 1.11
C GLY A 94 -4.69 -9.18 1.04
N GLU A 95 -4.87 -9.82 2.19
CA GLU A 95 -4.85 -11.29 2.32
C GLU A 95 -6.15 -11.97 1.91
N HIS A 96 -7.25 -11.22 1.84
CA HIS A 96 -8.57 -11.73 1.53
C HIS A 96 -9.12 -11.11 0.26
N GLN A 97 -9.85 -11.93 -0.49
CA GLN A 97 -10.64 -11.46 -1.61
C GLN A 97 -11.86 -10.70 -1.09
N GLU A 98 -12.19 -9.59 -1.72
CA GLU A 98 -13.43 -8.89 -1.43
C GLU A 98 -14.63 -9.70 -1.92
N ALA A 99 -15.61 -9.92 -1.05
CA ALA A 99 -16.78 -10.77 -1.33
C ALA A 99 -17.59 -10.33 -2.57
N SER A 100 -17.53 -9.05 -2.94
CA SER A 100 -18.26 -8.49 -4.09
C SER A 100 -17.53 -8.62 -5.42
N SER A 101 -16.19 -8.72 -5.42
CA SER A 101 -15.38 -8.65 -6.64
C SER A 101 -14.51 -9.89 -6.87
N GLY A 102 -14.30 -10.73 -5.85
CA GLY A 102 -13.35 -11.85 -5.88
C GLY A 102 -11.89 -11.41 -6.02
N CYS A 103 -11.61 -10.10 -5.98
CA CYS A 103 -10.27 -9.55 -6.13
C CYS A 103 -9.65 -9.26 -4.76
N TYR A 104 -8.33 -9.45 -4.64
CA TYR A 104 -7.57 -8.99 -3.49
C TYR A 104 -7.43 -7.46 -3.53
N SER A 105 -7.56 -6.77 -2.41
CA SER A 105 -7.31 -5.33 -2.37
C SER A 105 -5.81 -5.04 -2.52
N ALA A 106 -5.43 -4.11 -3.37
CA ALA A 106 -4.06 -3.64 -3.56
C ALA A 106 -3.95 -2.14 -3.27
N ILE A 107 -2.80 -1.70 -2.76
CA ILE A 107 -2.46 -0.28 -2.64
C ILE A 107 -1.16 -0.01 -3.38
N ALA A 108 -1.19 1.02 -4.22
CA ALA A 108 0.00 1.54 -4.89
C ALA A 108 0.18 3.03 -4.61
N LEU A 109 1.44 3.46 -4.54
CA LEU A 109 1.84 4.82 -4.20
C LEU A 109 2.75 5.40 -5.27
N LYS A 110 2.75 6.72 -5.40
CA LYS A 110 3.72 7.47 -6.20
C LYS A 110 4.19 8.68 -5.41
N GLY A 111 5.49 8.73 -5.10
CA GLY A 111 6.09 9.88 -4.43
C GLY A 111 6.21 11.07 -5.36
N ILE A 112 5.95 12.27 -4.85
CA ILE A 112 6.05 13.55 -5.56
C ILE A 112 7.09 14.44 -4.87
N SER A 113 6.99 14.62 -3.55
CA SER A 113 8.00 15.31 -2.75
C SER A 113 9.13 14.36 -2.31
N LYS A 114 10.21 14.93 -1.77
CA LYS A 114 11.32 14.16 -1.20
C LYS A 114 10.83 13.21 -0.09
N GLU A 115 9.95 13.70 0.77
CA GLU A 115 9.36 12.93 1.87
C GLU A 115 8.42 11.84 1.34
N GLY A 116 7.67 12.13 0.28
CA GLY A 116 6.83 11.13 -0.38
C GLY A 116 7.64 10.02 -1.05
N LEU A 117 8.73 10.36 -1.73
CA LEU A 117 9.65 9.38 -2.32
C LEU A 117 10.25 8.46 -1.25
N ALA A 118 10.71 9.03 -0.13
CA ALA A 118 11.23 8.25 0.99
C ALA A 118 10.16 7.33 1.62
N LEU A 119 8.90 7.78 1.69
CA LEU A 119 7.78 6.94 2.13
C LEU A 119 7.57 5.76 1.18
N VAL A 120 7.55 6.01 -0.13
CA VAL A 120 7.33 4.95 -1.13
C VAL A 120 8.45 3.93 -1.10
N ASP A 121 9.70 4.37 -0.99
CA ASP A 121 10.86 3.48 -0.88
C ASP A 121 10.77 2.59 0.38
N THR A 122 10.52 3.19 1.54
CA THR A 122 10.32 2.44 2.79
C THR A 122 9.19 1.42 2.67
N ALA A 123 8.04 1.84 2.13
CA ALA A 123 6.87 0.98 1.98
C ALA A 123 7.11 -0.17 0.99
N TYR A 124 7.83 0.10 -0.10
CA TYR A 124 8.19 -0.90 -1.10
C TYR A 124 9.15 -1.94 -0.53
N ASN A 125 10.20 -1.50 0.18
CA ASN A 125 11.17 -2.41 0.78
C ASN A 125 10.51 -3.34 1.81
N GLN A 126 9.62 -2.81 2.65
CA GLN A 126 8.83 -3.63 3.57
C GLN A 126 7.89 -4.59 2.86
N PHE A 127 7.21 -4.13 1.80
CA PHE A 127 6.33 -4.98 1.01
C PHE A 127 7.09 -6.15 0.40
N GLN A 128 8.24 -5.91 -0.23
CA GLN A 128 9.08 -6.94 -0.86
C GLN A 128 9.57 -7.98 0.15
N ARG A 129 10.00 -7.52 1.34
CA ARG A 129 10.41 -8.42 2.41
C ARG A 129 9.25 -9.27 2.91
N ASN A 130 8.10 -8.65 3.19
CA ASN A 130 6.96 -9.34 3.81
C ASN A 130 6.21 -10.25 2.83
N ILE A 131 6.06 -9.85 1.56
CA ILE A 131 5.31 -10.64 0.57
C ILE A 131 5.99 -11.98 0.32
N SER A 132 7.33 -12.01 0.35
CA SER A 132 8.13 -13.23 0.20
C SER A 132 7.94 -14.21 1.37
N LEU A 133 7.56 -13.70 2.54
CA LEU A 133 7.24 -14.50 3.73
C LEU A 133 5.76 -14.84 3.84
N SER A 134 4.93 -14.39 2.90
CA SER A 134 3.48 -14.58 2.95
C SER A 134 3.03 -15.82 2.16
N PHE A 135 1.93 -16.44 2.59
CA PHE A 135 1.26 -17.50 1.81
C PHE A 135 0.31 -16.95 0.73
N HIS A 136 0.52 -15.71 0.30
CA HIS A 136 -0.37 -15.07 -0.65
C HIS A 136 -0.24 -15.75 -2.03
N PRO A 137 -1.34 -16.06 -2.75
CA PRO A 137 -1.27 -16.74 -4.05
C PRO A 137 -0.44 -16.00 -5.11
N PHE A 138 -0.40 -14.68 -5.02
CA PHE A 138 0.43 -13.82 -5.88
C PHE A 138 1.84 -13.53 -5.35
N ALA A 139 2.28 -14.12 -4.22
CA ALA A 139 3.62 -13.88 -3.68
C ALA A 139 4.72 -14.22 -4.70
N ILE A 140 4.55 -15.31 -5.45
CA ILE A 140 5.46 -15.75 -6.50
C ILE A 140 5.69 -14.70 -7.61
N ASN A 141 4.75 -13.78 -7.82
CA ASN A 141 4.90 -12.70 -8.79
C ASN A 141 5.85 -11.59 -8.32
N PHE A 142 6.22 -11.61 -7.03
CA PHE A 142 7.04 -10.60 -6.36
C PHE A 142 8.30 -11.19 -5.70
N GLU A 143 8.54 -12.50 -5.81
CA GLU A 143 9.77 -13.16 -5.32
C GLU A 143 10.97 -12.70 -6.15
N GLN A 144 11.57 -11.57 -5.76
CA GLN A 144 12.80 -11.04 -6.36
C GLN A 144 14.01 -11.13 -5.44
N ASN A 145 13.80 -11.28 -4.13
CA ASN A 145 14.85 -11.23 -3.12
C ASN A 145 15.01 -12.56 -2.38
N GLN A 146 16.21 -12.80 -1.85
CA GLN A 146 16.45 -13.88 -0.90
C GLN A 146 15.58 -13.69 0.34
N LEU A 147 15.02 -14.79 0.86
CA LEU A 147 14.27 -14.80 2.11
C LEU A 147 15.16 -14.30 3.24
N ASP A 148 14.75 -13.20 3.86
CA ASP A 148 15.37 -12.65 5.06
C ASP A 148 14.54 -13.04 6.29
N TRP A 149 15.14 -13.86 7.15
CA TRP A 149 14.52 -14.35 8.39
C TRP A 149 14.89 -13.51 9.61
N LEU A 150 15.74 -12.49 9.47
CA LEU A 150 16.15 -11.64 10.58
C LEU A 150 15.07 -10.62 10.91
N LEU A 151 14.81 -10.41 12.20
CA LEU A 151 13.87 -9.40 12.67
C LEU A 151 14.50 -8.01 12.63
N ASP A 152 13.84 -7.08 11.93
CA ASP A 152 14.23 -5.67 11.92
C ASP A 152 13.44 -4.84 12.97
N GLU A 153 13.72 -3.53 13.04
CA GLU A 153 13.01 -2.63 13.96
C GLU A 153 11.50 -2.55 13.66
N PHE A 154 11.10 -2.69 12.40
CA PHE A 154 9.70 -2.69 12.01
C PHE A 154 9.00 -3.95 12.51
N ASP A 155 9.64 -5.11 12.44
CA ASP A 155 9.12 -6.37 12.97
C ASP A 155 8.99 -6.34 14.50
N TRP A 156 9.98 -5.76 15.20
CA TRP A 156 9.89 -5.60 16.65
C TRP A 156 8.74 -4.67 17.08
N LEU A 157 8.55 -3.56 16.36
CA LEU A 157 7.45 -2.64 16.60
C LEU A 157 6.09 -3.31 16.33
N SER A 158 6.03 -4.03 15.22
CA SER A 158 4.96 -4.90 14.78
C SER A 158 4.54 -5.93 15.85
N LEU A 159 5.50 -6.72 16.36
CA LEU A 159 5.30 -7.69 17.44
C LEU A 159 4.87 -7.02 18.75
N LYS A 160 5.47 -5.88 19.10
CA LYS A 160 5.06 -5.11 20.29
C LYS A 160 3.63 -4.60 20.16
N ASN A 161 3.23 -4.15 18.97
CA ASN A 161 1.88 -3.70 18.70
C ASN A 161 0.87 -4.85 18.77
N PHE A 162 1.25 -6.03 18.28
CA PHE A 162 0.46 -7.26 18.39
C PHE A 162 0.29 -7.71 19.85
N ALA A 163 1.38 -7.74 20.63
CA ALA A 163 1.33 -8.19 22.03
C ALA A 163 0.51 -7.26 22.94
N ASN A 164 0.53 -5.94 22.67
CA ASN A 164 -0.04 -4.94 23.58
C ASN A 164 -1.35 -4.30 23.10
N PHE A 165 -1.74 -4.50 21.83
CA PHE A 165 -2.92 -3.88 21.23
C PHE A 165 -3.61 -4.83 20.24
N THR A 166 -4.82 -4.47 19.81
CA THR A 166 -5.52 -5.14 18.71
C THR A 166 -4.92 -4.73 17.36
N ALA A 167 -3.64 -5.05 17.12
CA ALA A 167 -3.12 -5.13 15.76
C ALA A 167 -3.58 -6.48 15.16
N LEU A 168 -3.93 -6.51 13.88
CA LEU A 168 -4.51 -7.71 13.26
C LEU A 168 -3.63 -8.95 13.45
N TYR A 169 -4.31 -10.04 13.81
CA TYR A 169 -3.73 -11.34 14.15
C TYR A 169 -2.91 -11.99 13.02
N TYR A 170 -3.10 -11.58 11.78
CA TYR A 170 -2.74 -12.41 10.63
C TYR A 170 -1.30 -12.24 10.12
N LYS A 171 -0.62 -11.13 10.46
CA LYS A 171 0.79 -10.92 10.08
C LYS A 171 1.79 -11.72 10.96
N TYR A 172 1.37 -12.21 12.13
CA TYR A 172 2.29 -12.74 13.17
C TYR A 172 2.07 -14.19 13.59
N ILE A 173 1.13 -14.91 12.98
CA ILE A 173 0.89 -16.33 13.32
C ILE A 173 2.06 -17.24 12.86
N CYS A 174 3.01 -16.76 12.07
CA CYS A 174 4.16 -17.57 11.62
C CYS A 174 5.37 -17.59 12.57
N PHE A 175 5.29 -16.96 13.75
CA PHE A 175 6.36 -17.02 14.76
C PHE A 175 6.10 -18.04 15.90
N LEU A 176 5.06 -18.87 15.79
CA LEU A 176 4.78 -19.96 16.75
C LEU A 176 4.48 -21.28 16.03
#